data_AF-A0A1F3IL34-F1
#
_entry.id   AF-A0A1F3IL34-F1
#
_cell.length_a   1.000
_cell.length_b   1.000
_cell.length_c   1.000
_cell.angle_alpha   90.00
_cell.angle_beta   90.00
_cell.angle_gamma   90.00
#
_symmetry.space_group_name_H-M   'P 1'
#
loop_
_entity.id
_entity.type
_entity.pdbx_description
1 polymer ?
#
loop_
_entity_poly.entity_id
_entity_poly.type
_entity_poly.pdbx_seq_one_letter_code
_entity_poly.pdbx_strand_id
1 'polypeptide(L)'
;MTTKELHQKLLDSYTTTNLNSISLVLINLYKNQQYATLRKIAEIISDTTKIEIGDDGKGFSTFMMLYHPDKFACHINEINKLAAHDNYDGLLEYTHILKLSRIEEIATSIADFVDVDYTPVYEWDYSAEGVTIIDGTKQSKRNPSAKVFFNFYDGIKIRMFGNIETEYPSYYLEDIDDFELSSSNINDLEGAEFCIHAKTMDLSDNYISDLTPLFGLSLLEELNLAYNKIECIDALNNLENLECLDLSNNKIEDISPLFDLEWLDYVDLRGNNVSKQQVEKLKQQGITVDA
;
A
#
# COMPACT_ATOMS: atom_id res chain seq x y z
N MET A 1 26.95 14.91 -11.17
CA MET A 1 26.91 13.44 -11.16
C MET A 1 26.15 13.01 -12.40
N THR A 2 26.69 12.09 -13.19
CA THR A 2 26.01 11.59 -14.39
C THR A 2 25.00 10.49 -14.03
N THR A 3 24.06 10.16 -14.93
CA THR A 3 23.12 9.05 -14.75
C THR A 3 23.83 7.73 -14.42
N LYS A 4 24.94 7.45 -15.10
CA LYS A 4 25.75 6.24 -14.87
C LYS A 4 26.42 6.22 -13.51
N GLU A 5 26.97 7.36 -13.09
CA GLU A 5 27.58 7.49 -11.76
C GLU A 5 26.54 7.33 -10.63
N LEU A 6 25.35 7.92 -10.81
CA LEU A 6 24.25 7.78 -9.85
C LEU A 6 23.76 6.33 -9.79
N HIS A 7 23.51 5.72 -10.96
CA HIS A 7 23.09 4.33 -11.07
C HIS A 7 24.04 3.38 -10.33
N GLN A 8 25.36 3.50 -10.54
CA GLN A 8 26.33 2.65 -9.85
C GLN A 8 26.29 2.85 -8.33
N LYS A 9 26.23 4.10 -7.84
CA LYS A 9 26.11 4.38 -6.41
C LYS A 9 24.86 3.77 -5.79
N LEU A 10 23.74 3.79 -6.51
CA LEU A 10 22.50 3.18 -6.07
C LEU A 10 22.63 1.66 -6.00
N LEU A 11 23.23 1.00 -7.01
CA LEU A 11 23.48 -0.45 -6.98
C LEU A 11 24.39 -0.86 -5.82
N ASP A 12 25.40 -0.06 -5.52
CA ASP A 12 26.32 -0.32 -4.39
C ASP A 12 25.63 -0.16 -3.03
N SER A 13 24.54 0.61 -2.97
CA SER A 13 23.83 0.95 -1.73
C SER A 13 22.58 0.10 -1.49
N TYR A 14 21.82 -0.22 -2.54
CA TYR A 14 20.71 -1.18 -2.47
C TYR A 14 21.28 -2.58 -2.44
N THR A 15 21.69 -3.04 -1.26
CA THR A 15 22.10 -4.42 -1.01
C THR A 15 21.23 -5.01 0.09
N THR A 16 21.05 -6.33 0.09
CA THR A 16 20.32 -7.03 1.16
C THR A 16 20.90 -6.70 2.53
N THR A 17 22.23 -6.63 2.66
CA THR A 17 22.90 -6.27 3.92
C THR A 17 22.55 -4.86 4.39
N ASN A 18 22.55 -3.88 3.49
CA ASN A 18 22.22 -2.50 3.86
C ASN A 18 20.74 -2.35 4.21
N LEU A 19 19.83 -2.93 3.42
CA LEU A 19 18.39 -2.93 3.70
C LEU A 19 18.06 -3.63 5.03
N ASN A 20 18.77 -4.73 5.35
CA ASN A 20 18.67 -5.40 6.65
C ASN A 20 19.11 -4.49 7.80
N SER A 21 20.27 -3.83 7.70
CA SER A 21 20.75 -2.91 8.75
C SER A 21 19.76 -1.76 8.95
N ILE A 22 19.29 -1.13 7.87
CA ILE A 22 18.30 -0.05 7.92
C ILE A 22 17.01 -0.53 8.59
N SER A 23 16.45 -1.65 8.12
CA SER A 23 15.20 -2.19 8.66
C SER A 23 15.32 -2.53 10.15
N LEU A 24 16.44 -3.13 10.56
CA LEU A 24 16.68 -3.48 11.95
C LEU A 24 16.72 -2.25 12.85
N VAL A 25 17.40 -1.18 12.42
CA VAL A 25 17.45 0.09 13.17
C VAL A 25 16.05 0.70 13.29
N LEU A 26 15.29 0.75 12.20
CA LEU A 26 13.93 1.30 12.19
C LEU A 26 13.00 0.50 13.12
N ILE A 27 13.02 -0.84 13.05
CA ILE A 27 12.27 -1.73 13.94
C ILE A 27 12.64 -1.48 15.40
N ASN A 28 13.93 -1.34 15.70
CA ASN A 28 14.41 -1.09 17.07
C ASN A 28 13.93 0.25 17.60
N LEU A 29 13.97 1.31 16.80
CA LEU A 29 13.44 2.62 17.20
C LEU A 29 11.94 2.56 17.47
N TYR A 30 11.18 1.88 16.62
CA TYR A 30 9.73 1.74 16.79
C TYR A 30 9.37 0.95 18.05
N LYS A 31 10.01 -0.22 18.27
CA LYS A 31 9.77 -1.05 19.46
C LYS A 31 10.08 -0.33 20.78
N ASN A 32 11.10 0.53 20.78
CA ASN A 32 11.48 1.34 21.93
C ASN A 32 10.73 2.69 22.00
N GLN A 33 9.67 2.87 21.19
CA GLN A 33 8.83 4.07 21.14
C GLN A 33 9.63 5.35 20.88
N GLN A 34 10.75 5.25 20.16
CA GLN A 34 11.64 6.37 19.82
C GLN A 34 11.13 7.15 18.61
N TYR A 35 9.85 7.55 18.65
CA TYR A 35 9.16 8.18 17.52
C TYR A 35 9.73 9.54 17.14
N ALA A 36 10.29 10.28 18.11
CA ALA A 36 11.01 11.52 17.85
C ALA A 36 12.24 11.30 16.95
N THR A 37 12.93 10.18 17.11
CA THR A 37 14.08 9.81 16.25
C THR A 37 13.61 9.33 14.88
N LEU A 38 12.53 8.54 14.82
CA LEU A 38 11.92 8.14 13.54
C LEU A 38 11.43 9.35 12.73
N ARG A 39 10.83 10.36 13.37
CA ARG A 39 10.48 11.64 12.73
C ARG A 39 11.68 12.34 12.12
N LYS A 40 12.79 12.43 12.86
CA LYS A 40 14.04 13.03 12.33
C LYS A 40 14.58 12.24 11.14
N ILE A 41 14.51 10.92 11.17
CA ILE A 41 14.91 10.09 10.02
C ILE A 41 14.00 10.36 8.82
N ALA A 42 12.69 10.50 9.03
CA ALA A 42 11.74 10.87 7.98
C ALA A 42 12.06 12.26 7.40
N GLU A 43 12.39 13.24 8.24
CA GLU A 43 12.82 14.58 7.82
C GLU A 43 14.09 14.53 6.94
N ILE A 44 15.05 13.65 7.24
CA ILE A 44 16.29 13.51 6.45
C ILE A 44 16.01 13.07 5.00
N ILE A 45 14.99 12.25 4.79
CA ILE A 45 14.62 11.70 3.46
C ILE A 45 13.40 12.41 2.83
N SER A 46 12.93 13.50 3.45
CA SER A 46 11.69 14.21 3.07
C SER A 46 11.73 14.85 1.68
N ASP A 47 12.92 15.12 1.14
CA ASP A 47 13.11 15.67 -0.21
C ASP A 47 12.83 14.65 -1.32
N THR A 48 12.90 13.36 -1.02
CA THR A 48 12.62 12.27 -1.96
C THR A 48 11.33 11.54 -1.63
N THR A 49 10.96 11.47 -0.36
CA THR A 49 9.84 10.63 0.07
C THR A 49 9.14 11.27 1.25
N LYS A 50 7.82 11.49 1.11
CA LYS A 50 7.02 12.06 2.20
C LYS A 50 6.65 10.95 3.19
N ILE A 51 7.19 11.04 4.40
CA ILE A 51 6.85 10.15 5.52
C ILE A 51 6.54 11.02 6.72
N GLU A 52 5.39 10.80 7.34
CA GLU A 52 4.99 11.47 8.58
C GLU A 52 4.93 10.41 9.69
N ILE A 53 5.54 10.70 10.84
CA ILE A 53 5.53 9.79 11.99
C ILE A 53 4.79 10.45 13.15
N GLY A 54 3.63 9.88 13.50
CA GLY A 54 2.80 10.33 14.62
C GLY A 54 3.48 10.17 15.98
N ASP A 55 2.90 10.78 17.01
CA ASP A 55 3.35 10.61 18.40
C ASP A 55 3.03 9.22 18.97
N ASP A 56 2.16 8.48 18.29
CA ASP A 56 1.81 7.08 18.53
C ASP A 56 2.66 6.09 17.71
N GLY A 57 3.52 6.60 16.80
CA GLY A 57 4.32 5.81 15.89
C GLY A 57 3.66 5.51 14.54
N LYS A 58 2.44 6.01 14.30
CA LYS A 58 1.74 5.87 13.01
C LYS A 58 2.63 6.36 11.87
N GLY A 59 2.69 5.58 10.79
CA GLY A 59 3.54 5.84 9.61
C GLY A 59 4.84 5.04 9.62
N PHE A 60 5.07 4.23 10.66
CA PHE A 60 6.19 3.28 10.69
C PHE A 60 6.07 2.22 9.59
N SER A 61 4.86 1.79 9.23
CA SER A 61 4.67 0.86 8.12
C SER A 61 5.27 1.40 6.82
N THR A 62 5.21 2.71 6.56
CA THR A 62 5.81 3.35 5.38
C THR A 62 7.31 3.20 5.33
N PHE A 63 7.99 3.27 6.48
CA PHE A 63 9.41 2.94 6.55
C PHE A 63 9.69 1.49 6.17
N MET A 64 8.93 0.57 6.73
CA MET A 64 9.08 -0.85 6.41
C MET A 64 8.78 -1.10 4.93
N MET A 65 7.77 -0.45 4.36
CA MET A 65 7.46 -0.50 2.95
C MET A 65 8.57 0.05 2.06
N LEU A 66 9.46 0.93 2.52
CA LEU A 66 10.55 1.43 1.68
C LEU A 66 11.81 0.57 1.80
N TYR A 67 12.14 0.14 3.01
CA TYR A 67 13.45 -0.44 3.31
C TYR A 67 13.43 -1.95 3.56
N HIS A 68 12.27 -2.60 3.41
CA HIS A 68 12.16 -4.05 3.58
C HIS A 68 13.22 -4.80 2.75
N PRO A 69 13.93 -5.78 3.32
CA PRO A 69 14.95 -6.55 2.60
C PRO A 69 14.42 -7.22 1.33
N ASP A 70 13.20 -7.75 1.36
CA ASP A 70 12.57 -8.43 0.21
C ASP A 70 12.26 -7.47 -0.96
N LYS A 71 12.30 -6.14 -0.74
CA LYS A 71 12.19 -5.17 -1.83
C LYS A 71 13.47 -5.00 -2.62
N PHE A 72 14.59 -5.61 -2.21
CA PHE A 72 15.86 -5.55 -2.93
C PHE A 72 15.70 -5.80 -4.44
N ALA A 73 15.04 -6.90 -4.82
CA ALA A 73 14.87 -7.26 -6.23
C ALA A 73 13.99 -6.24 -6.98
N CYS A 74 12.94 -5.74 -6.32
CA CYS A 74 12.03 -4.74 -6.88
C CYS A 74 12.76 -3.42 -7.16
N HIS A 75 13.48 -2.89 -6.16
CA HIS A 75 14.24 -1.65 -6.27
C HIS A 75 15.32 -1.74 -7.36
N ILE A 76 16.10 -2.82 -7.38
CA ILE A 76 17.16 -3.00 -8.37
C ILE A 76 16.60 -3.08 -9.79
N ASN A 77 15.49 -3.79 -10.01
CA ASN A 77 14.86 -3.87 -11.32
C ASN A 77 14.41 -2.50 -11.83
N GLU A 78 13.74 -1.70 -10.98
CA GLU A 78 13.27 -0.38 -11.40
C GLU A 78 14.44 0.58 -11.61
N ILE A 79 15.45 0.60 -10.73
CA ILE A 79 16.67 1.39 -10.89
C ILE A 79 17.37 1.06 -12.22
N ASN A 80 17.51 -0.23 -12.55
CA ASN A 80 18.11 -0.65 -13.82
C ASN A 80 17.29 -0.21 -15.03
N LYS A 81 15.96 -0.29 -14.93
CA LYS A 81 15.05 0.17 -15.99
C LYS A 81 15.13 1.67 -16.19
N LEU A 82 15.14 2.47 -15.13
CA LEU A 82 15.29 3.93 -15.19
C LEU A 82 16.63 4.32 -15.82
N ALA A 83 17.72 3.69 -15.39
CA ALA A 83 19.05 3.91 -15.96
C ALA A 83 19.13 3.55 -17.45
N ALA A 84 18.46 2.48 -17.88
CA ALA A 84 18.40 2.08 -19.29
C ALA A 84 17.67 3.12 -20.18
N HIS A 85 16.77 3.91 -19.61
CA HIS A 85 16.05 4.98 -20.29
C HIS A 85 16.69 6.37 -20.10
N ASP A 86 17.87 6.45 -19.47
CA ASP A 86 18.54 7.70 -19.09
C ASP A 86 17.65 8.64 -18.26
N ASN A 87 16.72 8.07 -17.47
CA ASN A 87 15.81 8.84 -16.62
C ASN A 87 16.51 9.23 -15.31
N TYR A 88 17.24 10.35 -15.35
CA TYR A 88 17.97 10.87 -14.21
C TYR A 88 17.05 11.26 -13.04
N ASP A 89 15.92 11.92 -13.33
CA ASP A 89 15.00 12.41 -12.30
C ASP A 89 14.36 11.25 -11.53
N GLY A 90 13.94 10.19 -12.23
CA GLY A 90 13.43 8.99 -11.57
C GLY A 90 14.48 8.29 -10.70
N LEU A 91 15.77 8.32 -11.08
CA LEU A 91 16.83 7.79 -10.22
C LEU A 91 17.04 8.63 -8.94
N LEU A 92 16.72 9.93 -8.95
CA LEU A 92 16.83 10.77 -7.76
C LEU A 92 15.87 10.33 -6.67
N GLU A 93 14.71 9.80 -7.03
CA GLU A 93 13.71 9.28 -6.08
C GLU A 93 14.28 8.15 -5.21
N TYR A 94 15.27 7.40 -5.70
CA TYR A 94 15.94 6.31 -4.97
C TYR A 94 17.16 6.76 -4.14
N THR A 95 17.51 8.05 -4.15
CA THR A 95 18.72 8.54 -3.46
C THR A 95 18.59 8.58 -1.93
N HIS A 96 17.39 8.42 -1.39
CA HIS A 96 17.14 8.34 0.05
C HIS A 96 18.01 7.29 0.74
N ILE A 97 18.29 6.14 0.08
CA ILE A 97 19.12 5.08 0.67
C ILE A 97 20.54 5.55 0.96
N LEU A 98 21.06 6.49 0.17
CA LEU A 98 22.41 7.03 0.33
C LEU A 98 22.52 7.87 1.60
N LYS A 99 21.41 8.49 2.03
CA LYS A 99 21.33 9.25 3.28
C LYS A 99 21.25 8.36 4.50
N LEU A 100 20.70 7.16 4.33
CA LEU A 100 20.54 6.17 5.39
C LEU A 100 21.68 5.15 5.47
N SER A 101 22.73 5.28 4.64
CA SER A 101 23.87 4.33 4.66
C SER A 101 24.64 4.31 5.99
N ARG A 102 24.38 5.27 6.89
CA ARG A 102 24.95 5.36 8.26
C ARG A 102 23.85 5.59 9.30
N ILE A 103 22.67 4.98 9.08
CA ILE A 103 21.49 5.18 9.94
C ILE A 103 21.75 4.85 11.42
N GLU A 104 22.62 3.88 11.71
CA GLU A 104 23.04 3.55 13.08
C GLU A 104 23.69 4.75 13.77
N GLU A 105 24.62 5.44 13.09
CA GLU A 105 25.25 6.63 13.63
C GLU A 105 24.27 7.79 13.78
N ILE A 106 23.33 7.93 12.84
CA ILE A 106 22.24 8.91 12.94
C ILE A 106 21.43 8.63 14.20
N ALA A 107 21.02 7.38 14.43
CA ALA A 107 20.24 6.98 15.59
C ALA A 107 21.01 7.17 16.91
N THR A 108 22.30 6.82 16.98
CA THR A 108 23.12 7.00 18.19
C THR A 108 23.46 8.46 18.48
N SER A 109 23.58 9.31 17.46
CA SER A 109 23.89 10.74 17.63
C SER A 109 22.72 11.57 18.17
N ILE A 110 21.49 11.04 18.09
CA ILE A 110 20.28 11.72 18.53
C ILE A 110 20.01 11.35 20.00
N ALA A 111 20.02 12.37 20.86
CA ALA A 111 20.21 12.33 22.32
C ALA A 111 19.23 11.50 23.20
N ASP A 112 18.37 10.67 22.64
CA ASP A 112 17.33 9.91 23.38
C ASP A 112 17.52 8.38 23.31
N PHE A 113 18.69 7.89 22.88
CA PHE A 113 18.96 6.45 22.82
C PHE A 113 19.14 5.87 24.24
N VAL A 114 18.04 5.42 24.86
CA VAL A 114 18.11 4.59 26.07
C VAL A 114 18.57 3.21 25.63
N ASP A 115 19.77 2.84 26.08
CA ASP A 115 20.37 1.53 25.85
C ASP A 115 19.56 0.47 26.60
N VAL A 116 18.65 -0.20 25.90
CA VAL A 116 17.93 -1.36 26.42
C VAL A 116 18.62 -2.59 25.84
N ASP A 117 19.27 -3.36 26.71
CA ASP A 117 19.88 -4.63 26.37
C ASP A 117 18.82 -5.55 25.75
N TYR A 118 18.91 -5.76 24.44
CA TYR A 118 17.91 -6.52 23.70
C TYR A 118 18.56 -7.44 22.67
N THR A 119 18.17 -8.70 22.78
CA THR A 119 18.36 -9.71 21.74
C THR A 119 17.15 -9.62 20.79
N PRO A 120 17.33 -9.32 19.49
CA PRO A 120 16.23 -9.19 18.55
C PRO A 120 15.34 -10.44 18.55
N VAL A 121 14.05 -10.30 18.89
CA VAL A 121 13.04 -11.37 18.69
C VAL A 121 12.75 -11.60 17.19
N TYR A 122 13.25 -10.71 16.33
CA TYR A 122 13.27 -10.88 14.88
C TYR A 122 14.72 -11.02 14.41
N GLU A 123 15.36 -12.14 14.77
CA GLU A 123 16.35 -12.69 13.86
C GLU A 123 15.57 -13.15 12.63
N TRP A 124 15.76 -12.47 11.50
CA TRP A 124 15.35 -13.02 10.21
C TRP A 124 16.18 -14.28 10.00
N ASP A 125 15.68 -15.41 10.51
CA ASP A 125 16.34 -16.70 10.44
C ASP A 125 16.24 -17.23 9.01
N TYR A 126 17.12 -16.76 8.14
CA TYR A 126 17.33 -17.35 6.81
C TYR A 126 18.03 -18.72 6.89
N SER A 127 18.35 -19.23 8.09
CA SER A 127 18.98 -20.54 8.32
C SER A 127 18.02 -21.62 8.82
N ALA A 128 16.74 -21.30 9.06
CA ALA A 128 15.72 -22.31 9.20
C ALA A 128 15.54 -23.03 7.86
N GLU A 129 16.09 -24.25 7.76
CA GLU A 129 15.59 -25.28 6.87
C GLU A 129 14.13 -25.61 7.24
N GLY A 130 13.22 -24.70 6.90
CA GLY A 130 11.77 -24.87 6.79
C GLY A 130 11.37 -25.04 5.33
N VAL A 131 12.26 -25.67 4.56
CA VAL A 131 11.99 -26.16 3.23
C VAL A 131 11.13 -27.42 3.37
N THR A 132 9.80 -27.27 3.36
CA THR A 132 9.03 -28.19 2.55
C THR A 132 9.09 -27.68 1.12
N ILE A 133 10.09 -28.15 0.38
CA ILE A 133 9.90 -28.46 -1.02
C ILE A 133 8.69 -29.40 -1.02
N ILE A 134 7.49 -28.84 -1.18
CA ILE A 134 6.46 -29.57 -1.88
C ILE A 134 7.02 -29.68 -3.28
N ASP A 135 7.55 -30.86 -3.53
CA ASP A 135 8.11 -31.34 -4.79
C ASP A 135 7.56 -30.55 -6.00
N GLY A 136 8.50 -30.02 -6.79
CA GLY A 136 8.29 -29.31 -8.05
C GLY A 136 7.68 -30.19 -9.16
N THR A 137 6.79 -31.11 -8.81
CA THR A 137 6.03 -32.00 -9.69
C THR A 137 4.52 -31.81 -9.58
N LYS A 138 4.06 -30.72 -8.94
CA LYS A 138 2.80 -30.08 -9.34
C LYS A 138 3.07 -28.70 -9.94
N GLN A 139 3.79 -28.72 -11.07
CA GLN A 139 3.27 -27.98 -12.22
C GLN A 139 1.84 -28.48 -12.43
N SER A 140 0.87 -27.87 -11.73
CA SER A 140 -0.42 -27.67 -12.36
C SER A 140 -0.06 -27.03 -13.68
N LYS A 141 -0.23 -27.78 -14.76
CA LYS A 141 -0.17 -27.25 -16.12
C LYS A 141 -1.21 -26.15 -16.14
N ARG A 142 -0.84 -24.95 -15.69
CA ARG A 142 -1.70 -23.78 -15.74
C ARG A 142 -1.83 -23.52 -17.21
N ASN A 143 -3.01 -23.88 -17.70
CA ASN A 143 -3.47 -23.50 -19.01
C ASN A 143 -3.17 -22.00 -19.13
N PRO A 144 -2.38 -21.55 -20.12
CA PRO A 144 -2.07 -20.13 -20.29
C PRO A 144 -3.31 -19.25 -20.60
N SER A 145 -4.51 -19.84 -20.57
CA SER A 145 -5.81 -19.24 -20.83
C SER A 145 -6.65 -18.98 -19.56
N ALA A 146 -6.23 -19.40 -18.37
CA ALA A 146 -6.98 -19.10 -17.14
C ALA A 146 -6.48 -17.79 -16.54
N LYS A 147 -7.32 -16.75 -16.57
CA LYS A 147 -7.05 -15.48 -15.90
C LYS A 147 -6.84 -15.76 -14.40
N VAL A 148 -5.68 -15.38 -13.88
CA VAL A 148 -5.36 -15.50 -12.46
C VAL A 148 -5.94 -14.27 -11.76
N PHE A 149 -6.68 -14.49 -10.68
CA PHE A 149 -7.19 -13.43 -9.82
C PHE A 149 -6.50 -13.50 -8.46
N PHE A 150 -6.49 -12.37 -7.77
CA PHE A 150 -5.87 -12.18 -6.47
C PHE A 150 -6.89 -11.63 -5.47
N ASN A 151 -6.69 -11.89 -4.18
CA ASN A 151 -7.37 -11.10 -3.16
C ASN A 151 -6.66 -9.75 -2.96
N PHE A 152 -7.28 -8.83 -2.22
CA PHE A 152 -6.73 -7.51 -1.93
C PHE A 152 -5.34 -7.63 -1.28
N TYR A 153 -5.19 -8.54 -0.33
CA TYR A 153 -3.93 -8.74 0.38
C TYR A 153 -2.77 -9.16 -0.55
N ASP A 154 -3.04 -10.10 -1.45
CA ASP A 154 -2.10 -10.53 -2.49
C ASP A 154 -1.78 -9.38 -3.46
N GLY A 155 -2.79 -8.58 -3.81
CA GLY A 155 -2.62 -7.37 -4.61
C GLY A 155 -1.60 -6.41 -3.99
N ILE A 156 -1.72 -6.13 -2.68
CA ILE A 156 -0.72 -5.33 -1.94
C ILE A 156 0.66 -5.97 -2.03
N LYS A 157 0.78 -7.27 -1.75
CA LYS A 157 2.10 -7.93 -1.78
C LYS A 157 2.73 -7.90 -3.16
N ILE A 158 1.95 -8.09 -4.22
CA ILE A 158 2.45 -8.00 -5.60
C ILE A 158 2.86 -6.57 -5.92
N ARG A 159 2.03 -5.59 -5.57
CA ARG A 159 2.32 -4.17 -5.82
C ARG A 159 3.59 -3.71 -5.10
N MET A 160 3.79 -4.19 -3.88
CA MET A 160 4.92 -3.80 -3.04
C MET A 160 6.17 -4.62 -3.33
N PHE A 161 6.08 -5.95 -3.37
CA PHE A 161 7.23 -6.87 -3.40
C PHE A 161 7.38 -7.62 -4.72
N GLY A 162 6.41 -7.52 -5.63
CA GLY A 162 6.40 -8.24 -6.90
C GLY A 162 6.08 -9.73 -6.79
N ASN A 163 5.71 -10.21 -5.59
CA ASN A 163 5.40 -11.61 -5.32
C ASN A 163 4.43 -11.74 -4.13
N ILE A 164 3.85 -12.93 -3.93
CA ILE A 164 2.87 -13.22 -2.87
C ILE A 164 3.47 -13.93 -1.65
N GLU A 165 4.70 -14.45 -1.78
CA GLU A 165 5.38 -15.27 -0.76
C GLU A 165 5.98 -14.43 0.36
N THR A 166 6.11 -13.11 0.14
CA THR A 166 6.65 -12.19 1.14
C THR A 166 5.74 -12.17 2.36
N GLU A 167 6.34 -12.38 3.53
CA GLU A 167 5.65 -12.22 4.80
C GLU A 167 5.39 -10.72 5.01
N TYR A 168 4.12 -10.38 4.95
CA TYR A 168 3.63 -9.04 5.25
C TYR A 168 2.66 -9.20 6.40
N PRO A 169 2.87 -8.54 7.56
CA PRO A 169 1.91 -8.54 8.65
C PRO A 169 0.73 -7.60 8.37
N SER A 170 -0.48 -8.01 8.71
CA SER A 170 -1.70 -7.24 8.42
C SER A 170 -1.75 -5.89 9.12
N TYR A 171 -1.17 -5.78 10.32
CA TYR A 171 -1.14 -4.52 11.09
C TYR A 171 -0.32 -3.41 10.41
N TYR A 172 0.52 -3.73 9.42
CA TYR A 172 1.15 -2.69 8.59
C TYR A 172 0.15 -1.96 7.69
N LEU A 173 -0.98 -2.60 7.36
CA LEU A 173 -2.06 -1.96 6.61
C LEU A 173 -2.83 -0.94 7.44
N GLU A 174 -2.86 -1.09 8.75
CA GLU A 174 -3.58 -0.16 9.64
C GLU A 174 -3.00 1.25 9.54
N ASP A 175 -1.71 1.40 9.30
CA ASP A 175 -1.03 2.70 9.26
C ASP A 175 -1.19 3.45 7.93
N ILE A 176 -1.65 2.78 6.87
CA ILE A 176 -1.68 3.31 5.51
C ILE A 176 -3.02 4.01 5.27
N ASP A 177 -2.96 5.23 4.75
CA ASP A 177 -4.12 6.07 4.44
C ASP A 177 -4.47 6.10 2.94
N ASP A 178 -3.54 5.74 2.05
CA ASP A 178 -3.72 5.72 0.59
C ASP A 178 -3.34 4.36 -0.02
N PHE A 179 -4.26 3.80 -0.79
CA PHE A 179 -4.08 2.53 -1.51
C PHE A 179 -4.37 2.68 -2.99
N GLU A 180 -3.34 2.50 -3.82
CA GLU A 180 -3.43 2.46 -5.28
C GLU A 180 -3.28 1.01 -5.79
N LEU A 181 -4.42 0.37 -6.06
CA LEU A 181 -4.54 -1.02 -6.50
C LEU A 181 -5.39 -1.15 -7.77
N SER A 182 -5.45 -0.10 -8.59
CA SER A 182 -6.08 -0.18 -9.90
C SER A 182 -5.45 -1.27 -10.79
N SER A 183 -6.25 -1.88 -11.68
CA SER A 183 -5.76 -2.85 -12.68
C SER A 183 -4.98 -4.06 -12.10
N SER A 184 -5.25 -4.46 -10.86
CA SER A 184 -4.45 -5.46 -10.13
C SER A 184 -4.98 -6.89 -10.23
N ASN A 185 -6.00 -7.14 -11.06
CA ASN A 185 -6.71 -8.42 -11.17
C ASN A 185 -7.29 -8.93 -9.83
N ILE A 186 -7.69 -8.01 -8.96
CA ILE A 186 -8.31 -8.33 -7.67
C ILE A 186 -9.76 -8.76 -7.90
N ASN A 187 -10.21 -9.83 -7.26
CA ASN A 187 -11.61 -10.27 -7.30
C ASN A 187 -12.24 -10.50 -5.92
N ASP A 188 -11.43 -10.44 -4.87
CA ASP A 188 -11.81 -10.65 -3.48
C ASP A 188 -11.14 -9.56 -2.64
N LEU A 189 -11.87 -8.96 -1.71
CA LEU A 189 -11.37 -7.90 -0.85
C LEU A 189 -10.85 -8.39 0.51
N GLU A 190 -10.64 -9.70 0.68
CA GLU A 190 -9.96 -10.26 1.85
C GLU A 190 -8.65 -9.50 2.16
N GLY A 191 -8.55 -8.99 3.39
CA GLY A 191 -7.45 -8.18 3.89
C GLY A 191 -7.73 -6.67 3.91
N ALA A 192 -8.74 -6.20 3.17
CA ALA A 192 -9.12 -4.78 3.18
C ALA A 192 -9.65 -4.35 4.56
N GLU A 193 -10.22 -5.27 5.35
CA GLU A 193 -10.74 -4.99 6.69
C GLU A 193 -9.67 -4.51 7.69
N PHE A 194 -8.38 -4.73 7.41
CA PHE A 194 -7.28 -4.24 8.23
C PHE A 194 -6.89 -2.80 7.93
N CYS A 195 -7.39 -2.20 6.84
CA CYS A 195 -7.04 -0.85 6.40
C CYS A 195 -7.85 0.22 7.15
N ILE A 196 -7.96 0.10 8.46
CA ILE A 196 -8.91 0.87 9.31
C ILE A 196 -8.66 2.38 9.33
N HIS A 197 -7.49 2.85 8.90
CA HIS A 197 -7.18 4.27 8.75
C HIS A 197 -7.06 4.74 7.30
N ALA A 198 -7.47 3.91 6.34
CA ALA A 198 -7.56 4.29 4.94
C ALA A 198 -8.49 5.50 4.77
N LYS A 199 -8.02 6.49 4.02
CA LYS A 199 -8.78 7.66 3.58
C LYS A 199 -9.10 7.59 2.10
N THR A 200 -8.17 7.06 1.32
CA THR A 200 -8.26 6.98 -0.14
C THR A 200 -7.97 5.57 -0.62
N MET A 201 -8.83 5.03 -1.47
CA MET A 201 -8.63 3.71 -2.09
C MET A 201 -9.02 3.74 -3.57
N ASP A 202 -8.05 3.49 -4.45
CA ASP A 202 -8.30 3.17 -5.85
C ASP A 202 -8.26 1.66 -6.07
N LEU A 203 -9.44 1.10 -6.34
CA LEU A 203 -9.69 -0.31 -6.65
C LEU A 203 -10.29 -0.48 -8.06
N SER A 204 -10.11 0.50 -8.93
CA SER A 204 -10.68 0.51 -10.28
C SER A 204 -10.06 -0.53 -11.22
N ASP A 205 -10.80 -0.90 -12.27
CA ASP A 205 -10.39 -1.90 -13.28
C ASP A 205 -9.96 -3.25 -12.67
N ASN A 206 -10.78 -3.74 -11.75
CA ASN A 206 -10.62 -5.04 -11.11
C ASN A 206 -11.82 -5.95 -11.43
N TYR A 207 -12.01 -7.01 -10.66
CA TYR A 207 -13.08 -8.01 -10.82
C TYR A 207 -13.91 -8.16 -9.55
N ILE A 208 -13.95 -7.11 -8.73
CA ILE A 208 -14.62 -7.07 -7.43
C ILE A 208 -16.13 -7.13 -7.64
N SER A 209 -16.81 -7.93 -6.82
CA SER A 209 -18.28 -8.00 -6.77
C SER A 209 -18.85 -7.94 -5.37
N ASP A 210 -18.05 -8.27 -4.35
CA ASP A 210 -18.43 -8.22 -2.93
C ASP A 210 -17.65 -7.12 -2.23
N LEU A 211 -18.37 -6.20 -1.61
CA LEU A 211 -17.81 -5.04 -0.90
C LEU A 211 -17.85 -5.23 0.63
N THR A 212 -18.31 -6.38 1.12
CA THR A 212 -18.46 -6.66 2.56
C THR A 212 -17.19 -6.35 3.38
N PRO A 213 -15.96 -6.64 2.90
CA PRO A 213 -14.75 -6.30 3.65
C PRO A 213 -14.51 -4.80 3.87
N LEU A 214 -15.16 -3.92 3.12
CA LEU A 214 -15.05 -2.46 3.28
C LEU A 214 -15.95 -1.90 4.38
N PHE A 215 -16.89 -2.69 4.92
CA PHE A 215 -17.94 -2.23 5.84
C PHE A 215 -17.42 -1.45 7.07
N GLY A 216 -16.23 -1.80 7.57
CA GLY A 216 -15.63 -1.21 8.77
C GLY A 216 -14.75 0.02 8.52
N LEU A 217 -14.57 0.45 7.27
CA LEU A 217 -13.60 1.48 6.90
C LEU A 217 -14.19 2.89 6.98
N SER A 218 -14.71 3.27 8.14
CA SER A 218 -15.48 4.50 8.33
C SER A 218 -14.70 5.80 8.08
N LEU A 219 -13.37 5.73 7.99
CA LEU A 219 -12.50 6.87 7.70
C LEU A 219 -12.26 7.11 6.20
N LEU A 220 -12.82 6.28 5.31
CA LEU A 220 -12.71 6.48 3.86
C LEU A 220 -13.42 7.77 3.45
N GLU A 221 -12.67 8.63 2.75
CA GLU A 221 -13.08 9.92 2.20
C GLU A 221 -13.24 9.81 0.67
N GLU A 222 -12.34 9.06 0.00
CA GLU A 222 -12.40 8.83 -1.45
C GLU A 222 -12.30 7.34 -1.80
N LEU A 223 -13.24 6.85 -2.61
CA LEU A 223 -13.28 5.45 -3.04
C LEU A 223 -13.56 5.35 -4.54
N ASN A 224 -12.60 4.79 -5.28
CA ASN A 224 -12.75 4.49 -6.70
C ASN A 224 -12.93 2.99 -6.91
N LEU A 225 -14.12 2.60 -7.35
CA LEU A 225 -14.53 1.22 -7.66
C LEU A 225 -14.96 1.08 -9.13
N ALA A 226 -14.57 2.02 -9.98
CA ALA A 226 -14.93 2.03 -11.40
C ALA A 226 -14.49 0.75 -12.12
N TYR A 227 -15.24 0.33 -13.15
CA TYR A 227 -14.90 -0.82 -14.00
C TYR A 227 -14.72 -2.14 -13.22
N ASN A 228 -15.65 -2.42 -12.30
CA ASN A 228 -15.70 -3.69 -11.56
C ASN A 228 -16.94 -4.51 -11.96
N LYS A 229 -17.38 -5.44 -11.09
CA LYS A 229 -18.56 -6.30 -11.30
C LYS A 229 -19.57 -6.17 -10.15
N ILE A 230 -19.67 -4.98 -9.57
CA ILE A 230 -20.46 -4.72 -8.38
C ILE A 230 -21.94 -4.64 -8.76
N GLU A 231 -22.77 -5.37 -8.01
CA GLU A 231 -24.24 -5.36 -8.15
C GLU A 231 -24.91 -4.83 -6.87
N CYS A 232 -24.34 -5.12 -5.70
CA CYS A 232 -24.83 -4.70 -4.39
C CYS A 232 -23.80 -3.79 -3.71
N ILE A 233 -24.29 -2.68 -3.13
CA ILE A 233 -23.46 -1.68 -2.44
C ILE A 233 -23.91 -1.44 -0.99
N ASP A 234 -24.65 -2.38 -0.39
CA ASP A 234 -25.13 -2.27 1.00
C ASP A 234 -24.00 -2.02 2.00
N ALA A 235 -22.80 -2.54 1.72
CA ALA A 235 -21.63 -2.35 2.58
C ALA A 235 -21.12 -0.90 2.64
N LEU A 236 -21.52 -0.04 1.71
CA LEU A 236 -21.07 1.36 1.66
C LEU A 236 -21.82 2.27 2.64
N ASN A 237 -22.94 1.82 3.22
CA ASN A 237 -23.80 2.68 4.06
C ASN A 237 -23.16 3.14 5.38
N ASN A 238 -22.04 2.55 5.83
CA ASN A 238 -21.31 2.97 7.03
C ASN A 238 -20.03 3.74 6.72
N LEU A 239 -19.77 4.08 5.45
CA LEU A 239 -18.65 4.95 5.07
C LEU A 239 -19.05 6.40 5.34
N GLU A 240 -19.22 6.73 6.62
CA GLU A 240 -19.82 7.99 7.07
C GLU A 240 -19.05 9.22 6.60
N ASN A 241 -17.74 9.12 6.37
CA ASN A 241 -16.90 10.24 5.90
C ASN A 241 -16.69 10.26 4.38
N LEU A 242 -17.40 9.43 3.60
CA LEU A 242 -17.18 9.32 2.17
C LEU A 242 -17.66 10.58 1.44
N GLU A 243 -16.73 11.28 0.79
CA GLU A 243 -16.98 12.53 0.05
C GLU A 243 -17.04 12.29 -1.47
N CYS A 244 -16.19 11.40 -1.98
CA CYS A 244 -16.04 11.11 -3.41
C CYS A 244 -16.14 9.62 -3.69
N LEU A 245 -17.07 9.23 -4.57
CA LEU A 245 -17.32 7.83 -4.92
C LEU A 245 -17.44 7.63 -6.43
N ASP A 246 -16.53 6.87 -7.04
CA ASP A 246 -16.68 6.42 -8.42
C ASP A 246 -17.13 4.96 -8.46
N LEU A 247 -18.37 4.74 -8.90
CA LEU A 247 -18.97 3.41 -9.13
C LEU A 247 -19.24 3.17 -10.62
N SER A 248 -18.68 3.98 -11.51
CA SER A 248 -18.97 3.91 -12.93
C SER A 248 -18.61 2.55 -13.53
N ASN A 249 -19.35 2.15 -14.57
CA ASN A 249 -19.15 0.90 -15.30
C ASN A 249 -19.21 -0.36 -14.41
N ASN A 250 -20.18 -0.39 -13.50
CA ASN A 250 -20.56 -1.57 -12.72
C ASN A 250 -21.93 -2.09 -13.18
N LYS A 251 -22.67 -2.80 -12.33
CA LYS A 251 -23.99 -3.39 -12.61
C LYS A 251 -25.01 -3.05 -11.53
N ILE A 252 -24.89 -1.87 -10.95
CA ILE A 252 -25.69 -1.45 -9.80
C ILE A 252 -27.09 -1.02 -10.27
N GLU A 253 -28.11 -1.45 -9.53
CA GLU A 253 -29.51 -1.08 -9.76
C GLU A 253 -30.10 -0.29 -8.59
N ASP A 254 -29.77 -0.67 -7.37
CA ASP A 254 -30.22 -0.04 -6.13
C ASP A 254 -29.08 0.78 -5.53
N ILE A 255 -29.30 2.09 -5.39
CA ILE A 255 -28.35 3.03 -4.77
C ILE A 255 -28.90 3.59 -3.46
N SER A 256 -29.93 2.95 -2.88
CA SER A 256 -30.47 3.36 -1.60
C SER A 256 -29.47 3.42 -0.44
N PRO A 257 -28.40 2.60 -0.40
CA PRO A 257 -27.33 2.73 0.60
C PRO A 257 -26.62 4.09 0.59
N LEU A 258 -26.65 4.83 -0.53
CA LEU A 258 -25.99 6.14 -0.64
C LEU A 258 -26.84 7.29 -0.07
N PHE A 259 -28.13 7.09 0.19
CA PHE A 259 -29.04 8.17 0.59
C PHE A 259 -28.78 8.70 2.00
N ASP A 260 -28.09 7.94 2.84
CA ASP A 260 -27.82 8.27 4.24
C ASP A 260 -26.36 8.75 4.46
N LEU A 261 -25.55 8.84 3.39
CA LEU A 261 -24.18 9.35 3.46
C LEU A 261 -24.19 10.88 3.51
N GLU A 262 -24.05 11.44 4.71
CA GLU A 262 -24.19 12.89 4.96
C GLU A 262 -23.12 13.76 4.28
N TRP A 263 -21.93 13.20 4.06
CA TRP A 263 -20.77 13.93 3.54
C TRP A 263 -20.49 13.67 2.05
N LEU A 264 -21.35 12.89 1.38
CA LEU A 264 -21.15 12.53 -0.03
C LEU A 264 -21.39 13.74 -0.94
N ASP A 265 -20.33 14.27 -1.53
CA ASP A 265 -20.36 15.45 -2.39
C ASP A 265 -20.43 15.10 -3.88
N TYR A 266 -19.77 14.00 -4.28
CA TYR A 266 -19.68 13.55 -5.66
C TYR A 266 -19.88 12.04 -5.79
N VAL A 267 -20.69 11.64 -6.78
CA VAL A 267 -20.80 10.24 -7.20
C VAL A 267 -20.88 10.09 -8.71
N ASP A 268 -20.08 9.18 -9.26
CA ASP A 268 -20.19 8.73 -10.65
C ASP A 268 -20.87 7.35 -10.71
N LEU A 269 -22.01 7.31 -11.41
CA LEU A 269 -22.84 6.14 -11.62
C LEU A 269 -22.96 5.76 -13.10
N ARG A 270 -22.23 6.43 -14.01
CA ARG A 270 -22.31 6.18 -15.46
C ARG A 270 -22.07 4.71 -15.77
N GLY A 271 -22.83 4.16 -16.70
CA GLY A 271 -22.67 2.75 -17.10
C GLY A 271 -23.26 1.72 -16.12
N ASN A 272 -24.01 2.15 -15.10
CA ASN A 272 -24.86 1.28 -14.27
C ASN A 272 -26.31 1.23 -14.79
N ASN A 273 -27.17 0.45 -14.14
CA ASN A 273 -28.60 0.32 -14.46
C ASN A 273 -29.48 1.03 -13.40
N VAL A 274 -29.02 2.20 -12.93
CA VAL A 274 -29.69 2.98 -11.89
C VAL A 274 -30.87 3.76 -12.48
N SER A 275 -32.03 3.69 -11.80
CA SER A 275 -33.22 4.43 -12.24
C SER A 275 -33.08 5.94 -12.03
N LYS A 276 -33.65 6.73 -12.96
CA LYS A 276 -33.65 8.21 -12.88
C LYS A 276 -34.21 8.75 -11.55
N GLN A 277 -35.18 8.06 -10.95
CA GLN A 277 -35.78 8.49 -9.69
C GLN A 277 -34.75 8.48 -8.54
N GLN A 278 -33.88 7.48 -8.49
CA GLN A 278 -32.85 7.39 -7.46
C GLN A 278 -31.77 8.46 -7.68
N VAL A 279 -31.36 8.67 -8.93
CA VAL A 279 -30.40 9.74 -9.30
C VAL A 279 -30.92 11.12 -8.90
N GLU A 280 -32.19 11.42 -9.19
CA GLU A 280 -32.80 12.71 -8.81
C GLU A 280 -32.90 12.87 -7.28
N LYS A 281 -33.04 11.77 -6.52
CA LYS A 281 -33.05 11.83 -5.05
C LYS A 281 -31.69 12.29 -4.50
N LEU A 282 -30.57 11.75 -5.01
CA LEU A 282 -29.23 12.20 -4.63
C LEU A 282 -29.00 13.66 -5.01
N LYS A 283 -29.38 14.06 -6.23
CA LYS A 283 -29.25 15.47 -6.67
C LYS A 283 -30.05 16.44 -5.79
N GLN A 284 -31.22 16.04 -5.29
CA GLN A 284 -32.02 16.84 -4.35
C GLN A 284 -31.35 17.03 -2.98
N GLN A 285 -30.44 16.13 -2.61
CA GLN A 285 -29.63 16.25 -1.39
C GLN A 285 -28.42 17.19 -1.60
N GLY A 286 -28.20 17.72 -2.80
CA GLY A 286 -27.09 18.61 -3.13
C GLY A 286 -25.87 17.90 -3.70
N ILE A 287 -25.95 16.57 -3.87
CA ILE A 287 -24.86 15.72 -4.35
C ILE A 287 -24.67 15.93 -5.86
N THR A 288 -23.43 16.06 -6.29
CA THR A 288 -23.07 16.09 -7.72
C THR A 288 -23.09 14.67 -8.27
N VAL A 289 -23.93 14.40 -9.27
CA VAL A 289 -24.13 13.05 -9.81
C VAL A 289 -23.92 13.01 -11.32
N ASP A 290 -22.97 12.18 -11.76
CA ASP A 290 -22.81 11.75 -13.15
C ASP A 290 -23.52 10.41 -13.36
N ALA A 291 -24.52 10.34 -14.25
CA ALA A 291 -25.33 9.13 -14.47
C ALA A 291 -25.89 9.05 -15.90
#